data_AF-A0A167WQV7-F1
#
_entry.id   AF-A0A167WQV7-F1
#
_cell.length_a   1.000
_cell.length_b   1.000
_cell.length_c   1.000
_cell.angle_alpha   90.00
_cell.angle_beta   90.00
_cell.angle_gamma   90.00
#
_symmetry.space_group_name_H-M   'P 1'
#
loop_
_entity.id
_entity.type
_entity.pdbx_description
1 polymer ?
#
loop_
_entity_poly.entity_id
_entity_poly.type
_entity_poly.pdbx_seq_one_letter_code
_entity_poly.pdbx_strand_id
1 'polypeptide(L)' 'MTGEQFDVLTILLGGDRNSPANHAARAVLVDGMTQADAMRFTGATRSTVHDAVKRYGSRDELIRRAYLPKSQRE' A
#
# COMPACT_ATOMS: atom_id res chain seq x y z
N MET A 1 7.79 -0.50 2.37
CA MET A 1 7.54 -1.46 1.28
C MET A 1 8.19 -0.90 0.01
N THR A 2 8.73 -1.73 -0.87
CA THR A 2 9.29 -1.25 -2.16
C THR A 2 8.21 -1.13 -3.23
N GLY A 3 8.50 -0.40 -4.32
CA GLY A 3 7.57 -0.29 -5.46
C GLY A 3 7.23 -1.65 -6.08
N GLU A 4 8.24 -2.50 -6.25
CA GLU A 4 8.06 -3.86 -6.78
C GLU A 4 7.16 -4.72 -5.87
N GLN A 5 7.35 -4.66 -4.55
CA GLN A 5 6.48 -5.36 -3.60
C GLN A 5 5.02 -4.88 -3.70
N PHE A 6 4.81 -3.57 -3.85
CA PHE A 6 3.47 -3.01 -4.03
C PHE A 6 2.82 -3.45 -5.35
N ASP A 7 3.58 -3.49 -6.44
CA ASP A 7 3.10 -3.91 -7.75
C ASP A 7 2.67 -5.39 -7.74
N VAL A 8 3.45 -6.25 -7.07
CA VAL A 8 3.07 -7.66 -6.85
C VAL A 8 1.79 -7.76 -6.03
N LEU A 9 1.67 -7.03 -4.92
CA LEU A 9 0.44 -7.04 -4.13
C LEU A 9 -0.78 -6.57 -4.92
N THR A 10 -0.60 -5.61 -5.82
CA THR A 10 -1.70 -5.12 -6.65
C THR A 10 -2.18 -6.19 -7.63
N ILE A 11 -1.27 -6.97 -8.21
CA ILE A 11 -1.61 -8.14 -9.02
C ILE A 11 -2.37 -9.19 -8.19
N LEU A 12 -1.84 -9.56 -7.02
CA LEU A 12 -2.42 -10.60 -6.18
C LEU A 12 -3.81 -10.25 -5.64
N LEU A 13 -4.06 -8.97 -5.37
CA LEU A 13 -5.35 -8.49 -4.86
C LEU A 13 -6.35 -8.18 -5.96
N GLY A 14 -6.00 -8.36 -7.24
CA GLY A 14 -6.87 -8.04 -8.37
C GLY A 14 -7.23 -6.55 -8.46
N GLY A 15 -6.36 -5.66 -7.98
CA GLY A 15 -6.61 -4.23 -7.97
C GLY A 15 -6.30 -3.56 -9.32
N ASP A 16 -7.05 -2.51 -9.67
CA ASP A 16 -6.72 -1.65 -10.81
C ASP A 16 -5.58 -0.70 -10.46
N ARG A 17 -4.42 -0.89 -11.10
CA ARG A 17 -3.21 -0.09 -10.90
C ARG A 17 -3.43 1.40 -11.15
N ASN A 18 -4.37 1.77 -12.00
CA ASN A 18 -4.65 3.16 -12.36
C ASN A 18 -5.71 3.83 -11.48
N SER A 19 -6.27 3.09 -10.50
CA SER A 19 -7.27 3.65 -9.61
C SER A 19 -6.66 4.71 -8.66
N PRO A 20 -7.38 5.80 -8.36
CA PRO A 20 -6.92 6.81 -7.40
C PRO A 20 -6.57 6.22 -6.02
N ALA A 21 -7.28 5.17 -5.60
CA ALA A 21 -7.00 4.44 -4.37
C ALA A 21 -5.61 3.78 -4.37
N ASN A 22 -5.23 3.14 -5.47
CA ASN A 22 -3.95 2.45 -5.58
C ASN A 22 -2.80 3.45 -5.72
N HIS A 23 -3.00 4.54 -6.46
CA HIS A 23 -2.04 5.64 -6.52
C HIS A 23 -1.81 6.25 -5.13
N ALA A 24 -2.87 6.45 -4.35
CA ALA A 24 -2.75 7.01 -3.00
C ALA A 24 -2.03 6.04 -2.05
N ALA A 25 -2.32 4.74 -2.13
CA ALA A 25 -1.63 3.74 -1.32
C ALA A 25 -0.14 3.62 -1.68
N ARG A 26 0.22 3.67 -2.97
CA ARG A 26 1.62 3.68 -3.41
C ARG A 26 2.36 4.91 -2.88
N ALA A 27 1.77 6.10 -3.05
CA ALA A 27 2.33 7.35 -2.56
C ALA A 27 2.68 7.31 -1.07
N VAL A 28 1.82 6.68 -0.25
CA VAL A 28 2.05 6.57 1.19
C VAL A 28 3.05 5.46 1.54
N LEU A 29 2.85 4.25 1.00
CA LEU A 29 3.57 3.05 1.48
C LEU A 29 4.92 2.81 0.80
N VAL A 30 5.12 3.41 -0.38
CA VAL A 30 6.35 3.32 -1.17
C VAL A 30 7.08 4.66 -1.15
N ASP A 31 6.39 5.75 -1.48
CA ASP A 31 7.04 7.07 -1.63
C ASP A 31 7.12 7.86 -0.30
N GLY A 32 6.53 7.33 0.78
CA GLY A 32 6.62 7.91 2.12
C GLY A 32 5.79 9.18 2.33
N MET A 33 4.83 9.48 1.44
CA MET A 33 3.94 10.63 1.61
C MET A 33 3.02 10.47 2.82
N THR A 34 2.61 11.59 3.42
CA THR A 34 1.52 11.56 4.39
C THR A 34 0.19 11.22 3.69
N GLN A 35 -0.78 10.66 4.41
CA GLN A 35 -2.11 10.40 3.84
C GLN A 35 -2.79 11.71 3.36
N ALA A 36 -2.54 12.84 4.03
CA ALA A 36 -3.09 14.13 3.64
C ALA A 36 -2.51 14.62 2.30
N ASP A 37 -1.20 14.43 2.07
CA ASP A 37 -0.58 14.79 0.81
C ASP A 37 -0.99 13.84 -0.32
N ALA A 38 -1.13 12.55 -0.03
CA ALA A 38 -1.65 11.57 -0.98
C ALA A 38 -3.11 11.88 -1.41
N MET A 39 -3.95 12.39 -0.50
CA MET A 39 -5.29 12.89 -0.83
C MET A 39 -5.22 14.05 -1.82
N ARG A 40 -4.37 15.05 -1.58
CA ARG A 40 -4.20 16.21 -2.46
C ARG A 40 -3.66 15.81 -3.84
N PHE A 41 -2.72 14.88 -3.86
CA PHE A 41 -2.08 14.39 -5.08
C PHE A 41 -3.04 13.59 -5.98
N THR A 42 -3.91 12.77 -5.39
CA THR A 42 -4.77 11.83 -6.15
C THR A 42 -6.22 12.29 -6.29
N GLY A 43 -6.65 13.28 -5.52
CA GLY A 43 -8.06 13.67 -5.40
C GLY A 43 -8.92 12.66 -4.64
N ALA A 44 -8.34 11.58 -4.10
CA ALA A 44 -9.07 10.57 -3.36
C ALA A 44 -9.56 11.10 -2.00
N THR A 45 -10.73 10.60 -1.55
CA THR A 45 -11.25 10.96 -0.24
C THR A 45 -10.37 10.39 0.88
N ARG A 46 -10.45 10.99 2.08
CA ARG A 46 -9.74 10.49 3.27
C ARG A 46 -10.03 9.01 3.53
N SER A 47 -11.30 8.60 3.43
CA SER A 47 -11.70 7.20 3.64
C SER A 47 -11.06 6.27 2.62
N THR A 48 -11.06 6.66 1.35
CA THR A 48 -10.44 5.91 0.25
C THR A 48 -8.94 5.72 0.48
N VAL A 49 -8.23 6.79 0.86
CA VAL A 49 -6.79 6.72 1.16
C VAL A 49 -6.54 5.81 2.36
N HIS A 50 -7.28 6.01 3.46
CA HIS A 50 -7.14 5.19 4.66
C HIS A 50 -7.36 3.69 4.37
N ASP A 51 -8.45 3.37 3.67
CA ASP A 51 -8.82 1.99 3.34
C ASP A 51 -7.80 1.35 2.41
N ALA A 52 -7.30 2.08 1.41
CA ALA A 52 -6.28 1.57 0.49
C ALA A 52 -4.95 1.33 1.21
N VAL A 53 -4.48 2.29 2.01
CA VAL A 53 -3.25 2.16 2.82
C VAL A 53 -3.36 0.98 3.77
N LYS A 54 -4.47 0.86 4.50
CA LYS A 54 -4.73 -0.27 5.40
C LYS A 54 -4.80 -1.59 4.64
N ARG A 55 -5.46 -1.61 3.48
CA ARG A 55 -5.57 -2.80 2.63
C ARG A 55 -4.19 -3.32 2.26
N TYR A 56 -3.36 -2.51 1.61
CA TYR A 56 -2.05 -2.98 1.15
C TYR A 56 -1.08 -3.24 2.31
N GLY A 57 -1.00 -2.33 3.28
CA GLY A 57 -0.10 -2.46 4.42
C GLY A 57 -0.36 -3.72 5.25
N SER A 58 -1.63 -4.08 5.47
CA SER A 58 -1.95 -5.27 6.26
C SER A 58 -1.60 -6.58 5.53
N ARG A 59 -1.69 -6.63 4.19
CA ARG A 59 -1.34 -7.85 3.43
C ARG A 59 0.16 -8.03 3.31
N ASP A 60 0.87 -6.93 3.11
CA ASP A 60 2.33 -6.88 3.18
C ASP A 60 2.85 -7.39 4.53
N GLU A 61 2.29 -6.90 5.65
CA GLU A 61 2.61 -7.41 6.99
C GLU A 61 2.32 -8.92 7.13
N LEU A 62 1.15 -9.38 6.65
CA LEU A 62 0.77 -10.78 6.72
C LEU A 62 1.73 -11.70 5.95
N ILE A 63 2.16 -11.28 4.76
CA ILE A 63 3.12 -12.01 3.93
C ILE A 63 4.49 -12.07 4.61
N ARG A 64 4.99 -10.94 5.12
CA ARG A 64 6.26 -10.92 5.87
C ARG A 64 6.20 -11.85 7.08
N ARG A 65 5.08 -11.86 7.81
CA ARG A 65 4.89 -12.76 8.95
C ARG A 65 4.85 -14.24 8.57
N ALA A 66 4.37 -14.56 7.37
CA ALA A 66 4.31 -15.94 6.87
C ALA A 66 5.66 -16.44 6.34
N TYR A 67 6.39 -15.60 5.59
CA TYR A 67 7.59 -16.03 4.85
C TYR A 67 8.91 -15.66 5.52
N LEU A 68 8.97 -14.63 6.37
CA LEU A 68 10.20 -14.28 7.06
C LEU A 68 10.38 -15.11 8.34
N PRO A 69 11.56 -15.73 8.54
CA PRO A 69 11.94 -16.33 9.81
C PRO A 69 11.79 -15.32 10.95
N LYS A 70 11.54 -15.80 12.17
CA LYS A 70 11.39 -14.90 13.34
C LYS A 70 12.59 -13.96 13.54
N SER A 71 13.78 -14.38 13.13
CA SER A 71 15.03 -13.61 13.20
C SER A 71 15.15 -12.46 12.20
N GLN A 72 14.21 -12.28 11.28
CA GLN A 72 14.24 -11.24 10.23
C GLN A 72 13.00 -10.33 10.26
N ARG A 73 12.35 -10.19 11.42
CA ARG A 73 11.09 -9.42 11.60
C ARG A 73 11.30 -8.03 12.20
N GLU A 74 12.54 -7.64 12.46
CA GLU A 74 12.93 -6.36 13.06
C GLU A 74 13.19 -5.28 12.00
#